data_AF-A0A7S1HUU8-F1
#
_entry.id   AF-A0A7S1HUU8-F1
#
_cell.length_a   1.000
_cell.length_b   1.000
_cell.length_c   1.000
_cell.angle_alpha   90.00
_cell.angle_beta   90.00
_cell.angle_gamma   90.00
#
_symmetry.space_group_name_H-M   'P 1'
#
loop_
_entity.id
_entity.type
_entity.pdbx_description
1 polymer ?
#
loop_
_entity_poly.entity_id
_entity_poly.type
_entity_poly.pdbx_seq_one_letter_code
_entity_poly.pdbx_strand_id
1 'polypeptide(L)'
;EGTQLGAKAKPYLERGTLVPDRLVMQVLEAEMARPGLDRSGWLWDGVPRTRAQYEQLTSKWGPVDAVVSLEVPESLLEERVCGRRIDPKTGNIYHLKFNPCKVGDVSK
;
A
#
# COMPACT_ATOMS: atom_id res chain seq x y z
N GLU A 1 2.48 -10.38 -14.15
CA GLU A 1 3.62 -11.31 -14.25
C GLU A 1 4.24 -11.52 -12.87
N GLY A 2 4.76 -12.70 -12.58
CA GLY A 2 5.34 -13.01 -11.26
C GLY A 2 6.87 -12.88 -11.26
N THR A 3 7.42 -11.95 -10.49
CA THR A 3 8.87 -11.86 -10.26
C THR A 3 9.31 -12.86 -9.19
N GLN A 4 10.61 -13.25 -9.17
CA GLN A 4 11.14 -14.11 -8.10
C GLN A 4 10.95 -13.49 -6.71
N LEU A 5 11.06 -12.16 -6.60
CA LEU A 5 10.81 -11.44 -5.35
C LEU A 5 9.32 -11.47 -4.97
N GLY A 6 8.43 -11.29 -5.94
CA GLY A 6 6.98 -11.42 -5.73
C GLY A 6 6.59 -12.83 -5.26
N ALA A 7 7.20 -13.88 -5.84
CA ALA A 7 7.01 -15.26 -5.39
C ALA A 7 7.48 -15.49 -3.94
N LYS A 8 8.56 -14.83 -3.51
CA LYS A 8 9.04 -14.88 -2.11
C LYS A 8 8.13 -14.10 -1.16
N ALA A 9 7.51 -13.01 -1.61
CA ALA A 9 6.62 -12.18 -0.80
C ALA A 9 5.23 -12.79 -0.64
N LYS A 10 4.75 -13.48 -1.68
CA LYS A 10 3.39 -14.06 -1.76
C LYS A 10 2.94 -14.84 -0.51
N PRO A 11 3.74 -15.75 0.07
CA PRO A 11 3.30 -16.50 1.25
C PRO A 11 3.06 -15.61 2.48
N TYR A 12 3.77 -14.49 2.62
CA TYR A 12 3.56 -13.56 3.73
C TYR A 12 2.24 -12.80 3.56
N LEU A 13 1.97 -12.35 2.33
CA LEU A 13 0.74 -11.65 1.97
C LEU A 13 -0.49 -12.55 2.14
N GLU A 14 -0.42 -13.79 1.66
CA GLU A 14 -1.52 -14.76 1.79
C GLU A 14 -1.83 -15.13 3.24
N ARG A 15 -0.81 -15.12 4.12
CA ARG A 15 -1.00 -15.33 5.56
C ARG A 15 -1.38 -14.07 6.34
N GLY A 16 -1.45 -12.90 5.69
CA GLY A 16 -1.68 -11.62 6.36
C GLY A 16 -0.54 -11.22 7.32
N THR A 17 0.65 -11.76 7.12
CA THR A 17 1.84 -11.50 7.95
C THR A 17 2.71 -10.41 7.35
N LEU A 18 3.50 -9.74 8.18
CA LEU A 18 4.46 -8.73 7.71
C LEU A 18 5.50 -9.38 6.79
N VAL A 19 5.70 -8.74 5.63
CA VAL A 19 6.81 -9.06 4.73
C VAL A 19 8.10 -8.58 5.40
N PRO A 20 9.16 -9.42 5.50
CA PRO A 20 10.41 -9.01 6.13
C PRO A 20 11.04 -7.78 5.47
N ASP A 21 11.58 -6.86 6.26
CA ASP A 21 12.21 -5.61 5.79
C ASP A 21 13.23 -5.84 4.67
N ARG A 22 14.07 -6.87 4.79
CA ARG A 22 15.05 -7.24 3.76
C ARG A 22 14.39 -7.49 2.40
N LEU A 23 13.24 -8.17 2.38
CA LEU A 23 12.53 -8.48 1.15
C LEU A 23 11.84 -7.24 0.58
N VAL A 24 11.30 -6.36 1.43
CA VAL A 24 10.77 -5.05 1.02
C VAL A 24 11.85 -4.21 0.33
N MET A 25 13.05 -4.14 0.92
CA MET A 25 14.17 -3.41 0.34
C MET A 25 14.62 -3.98 -1.01
N GLN A 26 14.65 -5.31 -1.16
CA GLN A 26 14.97 -5.94 -2.45
C GLN A 26 13.94 -5.62 -3.54
N VAL A 27 12.66 -5.55 -3.18
CA VAL A 27 11.61 -5.15 -4.12
C VAL A 27 11.81 -3.70 -4.56
N LEU A 28 12.10 -2.80 -3.61
CA LEU A 28 12.39 -1.40 -3.94
C LEU A 28 13.62 -1.28 -4.83
N GLU A 29 14.71 -1.99 -4.53
CA GLU A 29 15.91 -1.99 -5.38
C GLU A 29 15.63 -2.43 -6.82
N ALA A 30 14.82 -3.48 -6.99
CA ALA A 30 14.43 -3.96 -8.32
C ALA A 30 13.57 -2.93 -9.07
N GLU A 31 12.65 -2.24 -8.37
CA GLU A 31 11.85 -1.17 -8.97
C GLU A 31 12.71 0.03 -9.34
N MET A 32 13.59 0.49 -8.44
CA MET A 32 14.48 1.64 -8.67
C MET A 32 15.45 1.40 -9.85
N ALA A 33 15.76 0.14 -10.17
CA ALA A 33 16.60 -0.24 -11.31
C ALA A 33 15.85 -0.31 -12.65
N ARG A 34 14.53 -0.09 -12.68
CA ARG A 34 13.76 -0.15 -13.93
C ARG A 34 14.14 0.99 -14.88
N PRO A 35 14.25 0.72 -16.20
CA PRO A 35 14.53 1.75 -17.18
C PRO A 35 13.47 2.87 -17.16
N GLY A 36 13.91 4.13 -17.16
CA GLY A 36 13.06 5.33 -17.30
C GLY A 36 12.57 5.95 -15.98
N LEU A 37 12.95 5.38 -14.84
CA LEU A 37 12.51 5.82 -13.52
C LEU A 37 13.37 6.98 -12.96
N ASP A 38 14.55 7.21 -13.54
CA ASP A 38 15.55 8.20 -13.13
C ASP A 38 15.20 9.67 -13.45
N ARG A 39 14.12 9.94 -14.19
CA ARG A 39 13.91 11.27 -14.82
C ARG A 39 12.94 12.21 -14.11
N SER A 40 12.23 11.80 -13.06
CA SER A 40 11.06 12.59 -12.58
C SER A 40 10.85 12.63 -11.07
N GLY A 41 11.77 12.07 -10.28
CA GLY A 41 11.58 11.94 -8.83
C GLY A 41 10.63 10.80 -8.45
N TRP A 42 10.45 10.60 -7.15
CA TRP A 42 9.86 9.39 -6.59
C TRP A 42 8.86 9.72 -5.49
N LEU A 43 7.73 9.01 -5.46
CA LEU A 43 6.83 8.99 -4.33
C LEU A 43 6.88 7.61 -3.70
N TRP A 44 7.35 7.54 -2.45
CA TRP A 44 7.32 6.31 -1.68
C TRP A 44 6.04 6.27 -0.86
N ASP A 45 5.12 5.38 -1.26
CA ASP A 45 3.86 5.16 -0.55
C ASP A 45 3.96 3.87 0.30
N GLY A 46 3.74 4.02 1.60
CA GLY A 46 3.78 2.91 2.55
C GLY A 46 5.19 2.41 2.90
N VAL A 47 6.25 3.12 2.52
CA VAL A 47 7.65 2.86 2.92
C VAL A 47 8.41 4.20 2.98
N PRO A 48 9.35 4.41 3.93
CA PRO A 48 9.68 3.56 5.08
C PRO A 48 8.60 3.55 6.15
N ARG A 49 8.43 2.38 6.80
CA ARG A 49 7.62 2.17 8.02
C ARG A 49 8.46 2.08 9.28
N THR A 50 9.75 1.78 9.14
CA THR A 50 10.69 1.65 10.26
C THR A 50 11.89 2.57 10.07
N ARG A 51 12.53 2.99 11.17
CA ARG A 51 13.79 3.75 11.12
C ARG A 51 14.87 3.00 10.34
N ALA A 52 14.95 1.68 10.49
CA ALA A 52 15.92 0.85 9.79
C ALA A 52 15.70 0.84 8.26
N GLN A 53 14.44 0.88 7.79
CA GLN A 53 14.13 1.05 6.38
C GLN A 53 14.57 2.44 5.89
N TYR A 54 14.29 3.50 6.65
CA TYR A 54 14.67 4.87 6.30
C TYR A 54 16.19 5.03 6.15
N GLU A 55 16.98 4.51 7.09
CA GLU A 55 18.46 4.57 7.04
C GLU A 55 19.01 3.78 5.82
N GLN A 56 18.43 2.63 5.50
CA GLN A 56 18.81 1.86 4.30
C GLN A 56 18.42 2.57 3.00
N LEU A 57 17.24 3.18 2.94
CA LEU A 57 16.77 3.92 1.77
C LEU A 57 17.66 5.14 1.49
N THR A 58 17.90 5.95 2.52
CA THR A 58 18.65 7.21 2.39
C THR A 58 20.13 6.99 2.08
N SER A 59 20.72 5.89 2.58
CA SER A 59 22.09 5.51 2.22
C SER A 59 22.26 5.08 0.75
N LYS A 60 21.19 4.64 0.09
CA LYS A 60 21.22 4.16 -1.31
C LYS A 60 20.80 5.21 -2.32
N TRP A 61 19.76 5.98 -2.02
CA TRP A 61 19.12 6.89 -2.98
C TRP A 61 19.14 8.36 -2.55
N GLY A 62 19.79 8.67 -1.42
CA GLY A 62 19.90 10.02 -0.90
C GLY A 62 18.75 10.41 0.04
N PRO A 63 18.82 11.63 0.60
CA PRO A 63 17.80 12.11 1.54
C PRO A 63 16.44 12.27 0.87
N VAL A 64 15.39 12.19 1.68
CA VAL A 64 14.01 12.48 1.25
C VAL A 64 13.80 13.99 1.23
N ASP A 65 13.32 14.54 0.11
CA ASP A 65 13.07 15.98 -0.04
C ASP A 65 11.91 16.46 0.84
N ALA A 66 10.85 15.67 0.96
CA ALA A 66 9.65 16.03 1.71
C ALA A 66 8.90 14.80 2.26
N VAL A 67 8.23 14.99 3.39
CA VAL A 67 7.30 14.00 3.97
C VAL A 67 5.91 14.63 4.00
N VAL A 68 4.93 13.97 3.38
CA VAL A 68 3.54 14.42 3.36
C VAL A 68 2.75 13.61 4.38
N SER A 69 2.28 14.27 5.44
CA SER A 69 1.37 13.67 6.43
C SER A 69 -0.06 14.13 6.15
N LEU A 70 -0.95 13.17 5.86
CA LEU A 70 -2.37 13.45 5.67
C LEU A 70 -3.09 13.27 7.01
N GLU A 71 -3.39 14.39 7.68
CA GLU A 71 -4.12 14.39 8.94
C GLU A 71 -5.63 14.34 8.70
N VAL A 72 -6.28 13.31 9.22
CA VAL A 72 -7.72 13.08 9.09
C VAL A 72 -8.26 12.69 10.47
N PRO A 73 -9.39 13.28 10.92
CA PRO A 73 -10.05 12.86 12.15
C PRO A 73 -10.34 11.35 12.18
N GLU A 74 -10.05 10.70 13.31
CA GLU A 74 -10.25 9.26 13.49
C GLU A 74 -11.69 8.83 13.20
N SER A 75 -12.67 9.63 13.62
CA SER A 75 -14.10 9.37 13.34
C SER A 75 -14.42 9.28 11.85
N LEU A 76 -13.74 10.05 10.99
CA LEU A 76 -13.91 9.95 9.54
C LEU A 76 -13.20 8.73 8.97
N LEU A 77 -12.08 8.31 9.54
CA LEU A 77 -11.40 7.07 9.16
C LEU A 77 -12.27 5.85 9.49
N GLU A 78 -12.85 5.82 10.69
CA GLU A 78 -13.79 4.79 11.12
C GLU A 78 -15.03 4.74 10.21
N GLU A 79 -15.68 5.88 9.96
CA GLU A 79 -16.83 5.97 9.06
C GLU A 79 -16.50 5.40 7.68
N ARG A 80 -15.34 5.78 7.12
CA ARG A 80 -14.87 5.36 5.80
C ARG A 80 -14.60 3.85 5.71
N VAL A 81 -14.02 3.26 6.75
CA VAL A 81 -13.68 1.83 6.76
C VAL A 81 -14.92 0.99 7.06
N CYS A 82 -15.65 1.32 8.13
CA CYS A 82 -16.82 0.56 8.57
C CYS A 82 -18.03 0.71 7.64
N GLY A 83 -18.10 1.78 6.86
CA GLY A 83 -19.14 2.04 5.88
C GLY A 83 -18.98 1.27 4.56
N ARG A 84 -17.81 0.67 4.30
CA ARG A 84 -17.55 -0.10 3.07
C ARG A 84 -18.41 -1.37 3.02
N ARG A 85 -18.94 -1.67 1.84
CA ARG A 85 -19.69 -2.88 1.55
C ARG A 85 -19.23 -3.48 0.24
N ILE A 86 -19.32 -4.80 0.13
CA ILE A 86 -19.01 -5.52 -1.10
C ILE A 86 -20.24 -6.36 -1.45
N ASP A 87 -20.70 -6.26 -2.69
CA ASP A 87 -21.67 -7.23 -3.21
C ASP A 87 -20.93 -8.56 -3.45
N PRO A 88 -21.27 -9.65 -2.74
CA PRO A 88 -20.57 -10.92 -2.87
C PRO A 88 -20.74 -11.59 -4.24
N LYS A 89 -21.76 -11.20 -5.03
CA LYS A 89 -22.02 -11.76 -6.37
C LYS A 89 -21.25 -11.03 -7.45
N THR A 90 -21.23 -9.70 -7.39
CA THR A 90 -20.62 -8.87 -8.45
C THR A 90 -19.21 -8.38 -8.10
N GLY A 91 -18.85 -8.38 -6.82
CA GLY A 91 -17.60 -7.77 -6.32
C GLY A 91 -17.64 -6.24 -6.29
N ASN A 92 -18.78 -5.62 -6.62
CA ASN A 92 -18.91 -4.17 -6.61
C ASN A 92 -18.75 -3.61 -5.19
N ILE A 93 -18.00 -2.50 -5.09
CA ILE A 93 -17.73 -1.82 -3.82
C ILE A 93 -18.71 -0.66 -3.65
N TYR A 94 -19.39 -0.65 -2.52
CA TYR A 94 -20.32 0.41 -2.11
C TYR A 94 -19.89 1.01 -0.78
N HIS A 95 -20.49 2.14 -0.43
CA HIS A 95 -20.33 2.77 0.87
C HIS A 95 -21.68 3.29 1.35
N LEU A 96 -22.06 3.00 2.60
CA LEU A 96 -23.38 3.33 3.14
C LEU A 96 -23.80 4.80 2.95
N LYS A 97 -22.84 5.73 3.02
CA LYS A 97 -23.05 7.18 2.81
C LYS A 97 -22.57 7.70 1.44
N PHE A 98 -21.30 7.48 1.10
CA PHE A 98 -20.66 8.10 -0.07
C PHE A 98 -21.02 7.45 -1.42
N ASN A 99 -21.47 6.19 -1.42
CA ASN A 99 -21.89 5.48 -2.63
C ASN A 99 -22.88 4.36 -2.26
N PRO A 100 -24.11 4.70 -1.84
CA PRO A 100 -25.06 3.71 -1.33
C PRO A 100 -25.51 2.75 -2.44
N CYS A 101 -25.64 1.47 -2.10
CA CYS A 101 -26.22 0.50 -3.01
C CYS A 101 -27.73 0.75 -3.15
N LYS A 102 -28.27 0.63 -4.36
CA LYS A 102 -29.70 0.79 -4.64
C LYS A 102 -30.53 -0.46 -4.30
N VAL A 103 -29.89 -1.62 -4.10
CA VAL A 103 -30.55 -2.93 -3.94
C VAL A 103 -29.95 -3.71 -2.76
N GLY A 104 -30.81 -4.37 -1.98
CA GLY A 104 -30.62 -4.73 -0.57
C GLY A 104 -29.65 -5.84 -0.18
N ASP A 105 -28.79 -6.34 -1.06
CA ASP A 105 -27.82 -7.40 -0.71
C ASP A 105 -26.38 -6.91 -0.89
N VAL A 106 -25.85 -6.22 0.11
CA VAL A 106 -24.39 -5.94 0.19
C VAL A 106 -23.87 -6.40 1.54
N SER A 107 -22.86 -7.26 1.53
CA SER A 107 -22.23 -7.76 2.75
C SER A 107 -21.18 -6.79 3.26
N LYS A 108 -20.81 -6.94 4.53
CA LYS A 108 -19.59 -6.31 5.06
C LYS A 108 -18.36 -6.81 4.32
#